data_AF-A0AAW0JMA8-F1
#
_entry.id   AF-A0AAW0JMA8-F1
#
_cell.length_a   1.000
_cell.length_b   1.000
_cell.length_c   1.000
_cell.angle_alpha   90.00
_cell.angle_beta   90.00
_cell.angle_gamma   90.00
#
_symmetry.space_group_name_H-M   'P 1'
#
loop_
_entity.id
_entity.type
_entity.pdbx_description
1 polymer ?
#
loop_
_entity_poly.entity_id
_entity_poly.type
_entity_poly.pdbx_seq_one_letter_code
_entity_poly.pdbx_strand_id
1 'polypeptide(L)'
;MDAEMAFLMANQALATPGKLVYDPFVGTGSILVAAAHFGAMTMGADIDIRVVRDGRGPDCNVWSNFKQYGLPMPIGLLRADNNLPPWRPGLKEVFDAIICDPPYGVRAGGRKSGGRKLLKGTVDPYTVPDDKRTDHIPSTGAYSLVECVHDLLDLAARMLIMGGRLVFFYPVLREDDNVENHFPEHPCFKLISTSEQILSSRYSRVLLTMVKISPYTEEIAEAARIKHIDFRENHLKWLEDGNLHSAVFSPDPQLTATGDSKLGKEPKPKYRGKYV
;
A
#
# COMPACT_ATOMS: atom_id res chain seq x y z
N MET A 1 8.44 -8.47 0.81
CA MET A 1 7.88 -8.62 2.17
C MET A 1 8.43 -9.90 2.78
N ASP A 2 8.56 -9.98 4.10
CA ASP A 2 8.88 -11.25 4.77
C ASP A 2 7.80 -12.32 4.52
N ALA A 3 8.20 -13.58 4.35
CA ALA A 3 7.27 -14.64 3.97
C ALA A 3 6.20 -14.88 5.05
N GLU A 4 6.59 -14.95 6.32
CA GLU A 4 5.65 -15.19 7.43
C GLU A 4 4.58 -14.10 7.47
N MET A 5 4.99 -12.83 7.31
CA MET A 5 4.04 -11.72 7.25
C MET A 5 3.07 -11.84 6.08
N ALA A 6 3.54 -12.23 4.89
CA ALA A 6 2.67 -12.42 3.73
C ALA A 6 1.62 -13.54 3.98
N PHE A 7 2.02 -14.63 4.63
CA PHE A 7 1.11 -15.72 5.03
C PHE A 7 0.08 -15.28 6.07
N LEU A 8 0.49 -14.49 7.08
CA LEU A 8 -0.44 -13.92 8.06
C LEU A 8 -1.46 -12.99 7.40
N MET A 9 -1.03 -12.16 6.45
CA MET A 9 -1.92 -11.29 5.68
C MET A 9 -2.93 -12.08 4.84
N ALA A 10 -2.47 -13.11 4.11
CA ALA A 10 -3.34 -13.98 3.33
C ALA A 10 -4.37 -14.74 4.18
N ASN A 11 -3.96 -15.18 5.38
CA ASN A 11 -4.87 -15.75 6.37
C ASN A 11 -5.91 -14.74 6.88
N GLN A 12 -5.48 -13.53 7.26
CA GLN A 12 -6.40 -12.48 7.70
C GLN A 12 -7.40 -12.09 6.61
N ALA A 13 -6.99 -12.17 5.35
CA ALA A 13 -7.84 -11.95 4.18
C ALA A 13 -8.80 -13.12 3.86
N LEU A 14 -8.65 -14.26 4.54
CA LEU A 14 -9.39 -15.50 4.27
C LEU A 14 -9.17 -16.01 2.84
N ALA A 15 -7.94 -15.93 2.34
CA ALA A 15 -7.57 -16.54 1.05
C ALA A 15 -7.85 -18.05 1.08
N THR A 16 -8.53 -18.55 0.05
CA THR A 16 -8.94 -19.96 -0.05
C THR A 16 -9.28 -20.29 -1.52
N PRO A 17 -9.38 -21.57 -1.92
CA PRO A 17 -9.77 -21.93 -3.28
C PRO A 17 -11.10 -21.30 -3.71
N GLY A 18 -11.15 -20.84 -4.96
CA GLY A 18 -12.33 -20.18 -5.54
C GLY A 18 -12.41 -18.67 -5.31
N LYS A 19 -11.56 -18.10 -4.46
CA LYS A 19 -11.49 -16.64 -4.23
C LYS A 19 -10.49 -15.95 -5.15
N LEU A 20 -10.78 -14.71 -5.52
CA LEU A 20 -9.87 -13.80 -6.22
C LEU A 20 -9.28 -12.77 -5.26
N VAL A 21 -7.97 -12.85 -5.07
CA VAL A 21 -7.18 -11.93 -4.24
C VAL A 21 -6.45 -10.92 -5.12
N TYR A 22 -6.57 -9.64 -4.79
CA TYR A 22 -5.92 -8.55 -5.52
C TYR A 22 -4.88 -7.82 -4.66
N ASP A 23 -3.69 -7.59 -5.22
CA ASP A 23 -2.66 -6.73 -4.63
C ASP A 23 -2.41 -5.49 -5.52
N PRO A 24 -2.92 -4.30 -5.15
CA PRO A 24 -2.72 -3.06 -5.91
C PRO A 24 -1.31 -2.46 -5.81
N PHE A 25 -0.40 -3.09 -5.05
CA PHE A 25 1.01 -2.70 -4.89
C PHE A 25 1.91 -3.94 -4.93
N VAL A 26 1.74 -4.76 -5.97
CA VAL A 26 2.23 -6.15 -6.03
C VAL A 26 3.74 -6.29 -5.81
N GLY A 27 4.54 -5.30 -6.24
CA GLY A 27 5.99 -5.35 -6.12
C GLY A 27 6.56 -6.65 -6.70
N THR A 28 7.35 -7.36 -5.88
CA THR A 28 7.93 -8.66 -6.25
C THR A 28 6.97 -9.85 -6.09
N GLY A 29 5.71 -9.63 -5.74
CA GLY A 29 4.65 -10.65 -5.72
C GLY A 29 4.63 -11.56 -4.48
N SER A 30 5.36 -11.24 -3.42
CA SER A 30 5.43 -12.09 -2.21
C SER A 30 4.06 -12.33 -1.55
N ILE A 31 3.19 -11.31 -1.54
CA ILE A 31 1.82 -11.41 -0.98
C ILE A 31 0.96 -12.34 -1.85
N LEU A 32 1.06 -12.22 -3.17
CA LEU A 32 0.32 -13.10 -4.08
C LEU A 32 0.78 -14.55 -3.97
N VAL A 33 2.09 -14.80 -3.81
CA VAL A 33 2.60 -16.16 -3.55
C VAL A 33 1.93 -16.77 -2.31
N ALA A 34 1.80 -16.02 -1.21
CA ALA A 34 1.13 -16.49 -0.02
C ALA A 34 -0.38 -16.75 -0.24
N ALA A 35 -1.07 -15.87 -0.96
CA ALA A 35 -2.48 -16.07 -1.30
C ALA A 35 -2.70 -17.30 -2.20
N ALA A 36 -1.84 -17.50 -3.20
CA ALA A 36 -1.89 -18.65 -4.10
C ALA A 36 -1.53 -19.96 -3.40
N HIS A 37 -0.67 -19.93 -2.38
CA HIS A 37 -0.42 -21.10 -1.52
C HIS A 37 -1.70 -21.58 -0.82
N PHE A 38 -2.57 -20.66 -0.39
CA PHE A 38 -3.90 -21.00 0.13
C PHE A 38 -4.91 -21.39 -0.98
N GLY A 39 -4.46 -21.52 -2.23
CA GLY A 39 -5.26 -21.92 -3.37
C GLY A 39 -6.12 -20.81 -3.99
N ALA A 40 -5.98 -19.56 -3.53
CA ALA A 40 -6.70 -18.45 -4.12
C ALA A 40 -6.14 -18.09 -5.52
N MET A 41 -7.03 -17.63 -6.40
CA MET A 41 -6.63 -16.97 -7.62
C MET A 41 -6.05 -15.60 -7.29
N THR A 42 -5.01 -15.18 -8.01
CA THR A 42 -4.30 -13.95 -7.69
C THR A 42 -4.25 -12.99 -8.87
N MET A 43 -4.32 -11.70 -8.57
CA MET A 43 -4.16 -10.61 -9.51
C MET A 43 -3.34 -9.50 -8.84
N GLY A 44 -2.45 -8.85 -9.58
CA GLY A 44 -1.60 -7.82 -9.04
C GLY A 44 -1.54 -6.59 -9.92
N ALA A 45 -1.18 -5.45 -9.34
CA ALA A 45 -0.80 -4.28 -10.08
C ALA A 45 0.36 -3.52 -9.43
N ASP A 46 1.18 -2.90 -10.26
CA ASP A 46 2.20 -1.94 -9.83
C ASP A 46 2.23 -0.75 -10.79
N ILE A 47 2.65 0.42 -10.32
CA ILE A 47 2.82 1.58 -11.19
C ILE A 47 4.09 1.47 -12.03
N ASP A 48 5.11 0.76 -11.54
CA ASP A 48 6.36 0.54 -12.24
C ASP A 48 6.27 -0.69 -13.15
N ILE A 49 6.12 -0.43 -14.45
CA ILE A 49 6.08 -1.49 -15.47
C ILE A 49 7.32 -2.40 -15.43
N ARG A 50 8.48 -1.89 -14.99
CA ARG A 50 9.71 -2.69 -14.94
C ARG A 50 9.61 -3.77 -13.86
N VAL A 51 8.92 -3.48 -12.76
CA VAL A 51 8.65 -4.46 -11.70
C VAL A 51 7.71 -5.56 -12.20
N VAL A 52 6.65 -5.17 -12.91
CA VAL A 52 5.62 -6.08 -13.43
C VAL A 52 6.15 -6.95 -14.57
N ARG A 53 6.88 -6.34 -15.51
CA ARG A 53 7.36 -6.99 -16.74
C ARG A 53 8.67 -7.74 -16.55
N ASP A 54 9.65 -7.08 -15.93
CA ASP A 54 11.05 -7.54 -15.93
C ASP A 54 11.51 -8.06 -14.57
N GLY A 55 10.92 -7.58 -13.47
CA GLY A 55 11.40 -7.84 -12.12
C GLY A 55 12.86 -7.44 -11.95
N ARG A 56 13.69 -8.37 -11.48
CA ARG A 56 15.16 -8.26 -11.40
C ARG A 56 15.87 -9.04 -12.51
N GLY A 57 15.15 -9.57 -13.48
CA GLY A 57 15.68 -10.38 -14.57
C GLY A 57 14.72 -11.49 -15.02
N PRO A 58 15.08 -12.23 -16.08
CA PRO A 58 14.21 -13.24 -16.68
C PRO A 58 13.81 -14.36 -15.70
N ASP A 59 14.69 -14.70 -14.76
CA ASP A 59 14.47 -15.74 -13.75
C ASP A 59 14.21 -15.18 -12.34
N CYS A 60 14.10 -13.85 -12.19
CA CYS A 60 13.86 -13.21 -10.90
C CYS A 60 12.72 -12.19 -11.00
N ASN A 61 11.51 -12.68 -11.19
CA ASN A 61 10.29 -11.88 -11.32
C ASN A 61 9.10 -12.63 -10.69
N VAL A 62 7.91 -12.02 -10.73
CA VAL A 62 6.71 -12.62 -10.13
C VAL A 62 6.42 -14.00 -10.75
N TRP A 63 6.53 -14.14 -12.08
CA TRP A 63 6.25 -15.40 -12.76
C TRP A 63 7.24 -16.51 -12.38
N SER A 64 8.53 -16.19 -12.28
CA SER A 64 9.53 -17.16 -11.86
C SER A 64 9.35 -17.59 -10.40
N ASN A 65 8.91 -16.68 -9.51
CA ASN A 65 8.55 -17.04 -8.13
C ASN A 65 7.44 -18.10 -8.10
N PHE A 66 6.35 -17.86 -8.83
CA PHE A 66 5.23 -18.81 -8.89
C PHE A 66 5.62 -20.16 -9.48
N LYS A 67 6.44 -20.15 -10.54
CA LYS A 67 7.00 -21.37 -11.14
C LYS A 67 7.87 -22.12 -10.13
N GLN A 68 8.74 -21.43 -9.40
CA GLN A 68 9.64 -22.02 -8.42
C GLN A 68 8.87 -22.73 -7.29
N TYR A 69 7.77 -22.13 -6.83
CA TYR A 69 6.93 -22.71 -5.77
C TYR A 69 5.89 -23.72 -6.27
N GLY A 70 5.80 -23.97 -7.59
CA GLY A 70 4.80 -24.86 -8.17
C GLY A 70 3.36 -24.37 -7.99
N LEU A 71 3.15 -23.04 -7.98
CA LEU A 71 1.87 -22.41 -7.73
C LEU A 71 1.15 -22.02 -9.04
N PRO A 72 -0.20 -21.98 -9.05
CA PRO A 72 -0.95 -21.44 -10.18
C PRO A 72 -0.56 -19.99 -10.45
N MET A 73 -0.24 -19.68 -11.71
CA MET A 73 0.17 -18.33 -12.12
C MET A 73 -0.91 -17.28 -11.81
N PRO A 74 -0.53 -16.02 -11.51
CA PRO A 74 -1.49 -14.94 -11.41
C PRO A 74 -2.32 -14.80 -12.69
N ILE A 75 -3.61 -14.51 -12.55
CA ILE A 75 -4.52 -14.27 -13.67
C ILE A 75 -4.08 -13.05 -14.47
N GLY A 76 -3.50 -12.06 -13.79
CA GLY A 76 -2.95 -10.89 -14.45
C GLY A 76 -2.07 -10.07 -13.52
N LEU A 77 -1.02 -9.51 -14.10
CA LEU A 77 -0.22 -8.45 -13.50
C LEU A 77 -0.36 -7.22 -14.39
N LEU A 78 -0.87 -6.13 -13.80
CA LEU A 78 -1.16 -4.90 -14.53
C LEU A 78 -0.15 -3.81 -14.18
N ARG A 79 0.22 -3.01 -15.18
CA ARG A 79 0.68 -1.66 -14.87
C ARG A 79 -0.53 -0.79 -14.59
N ALA A 80 -0.71 -0.39 -13.33
CA ALA A 80 -1.84 0.44 -12.91
C ALA A 80 -1.40 1.49 -11.89
N ASP A 81 -2.18 2.55 -11.77
CA ASP A 81 -1.98 3.60 -10.80
C ASP A 81 -3.25 3.70 -9.94
N ASN A 82 -3.13 3.57 -8.63
CA ASN A 82 -4.30 3.64 -7.74
C ASN A 82 -4.84 5.05 -7.62
N ASN A 83 -4.04 6.08 -7.93
CA ASN A 83 -4.51 7.46 -8.02
C ASN A 83 -5.44 7.68 -9.22
N LEU A 84 -5.23 6.92 -10.31
CA LEU A 84 -6.05 6.95 -11.52
C LEU A 84 -6.35 5.51 -11.97
N PRO A 85 -7.21 4.78 -11.22
CA PRO A 85 -7.37 3.36 -11.41
C PRO A 85 -7.98 3.04 -12.78
N PRO A 86 -7.45 2.04 -13.51
CA PRO A 86 -7.84 1.75 -14.90
C PRO A 86 -9.17 1.00 -15.04
N TRP A 87 -9.98 0.96 -13.98
CA TRP A 87 -11.22 0.20 -13.94
C TRP A 87 -12.34 0.91 -14.67
N ARG A 88 -13.15 0.16 -15.41
CA ARG A 88 -14.34 0.69 -16.07
C ARG A 88 -15.34 1.19 -15.00
N PRO A 89 -16.05 2.31 -15.23
CA PRO A 89 -16.99 2.86 -14.23
C PRO A 89 -18.07 1.89 -13.73
N GLY A 90 -18.52 0.96 -14.58
CA GLY A 90 -19.52 -0.05 -14.22
C GLY A 90 -18.96 -1.27 -13.48
N LEU A 91 -17.63 -1.39 -13.31
CA LEU A 91 -17.00 -2.52 -12.65
C LEU A 91 -16.97 -2.28 -11.13
N LYS A 92 -17.60 -3.17 -10.37
CA LYS A 92 -17.69 -3.13 -8.91
C LYS A 92 -17.66 -4.56 -8.37
N GLU A 93 -17.26 -4.73 -7.11
CA GLU A 93 -17.40 -5.98 -6.35
C GLU A 93 -16.84 -7.22 -7.09
N VAL A 94 -15.59 -7.13 -7.52
CA VAL A 94 -14.87 -8.16 -8.28
C VAL A 94 -13.99 -9.03 -7.39
N PHE A 95 -13.39 -8.45 -6.36
CA PHE A 95 -12.37 -9.12 -5.55
C PHE A 95 -12.95 -9.63 -4.23
N ASP A 96 -12.60 -10.86 -3.86
CA ASP A 96 -12.96 -11.44 -2.56
C ASP A 96 -12.10 -10.87 -1.42
N ALA A 97 -10.85 -10.52 -1.74
CA ALA A 97 -9.94 -9.87 -0.81
C ALA A 97 -8.98 -8.93 -1.55
N ILE A 98 -8.58 -7.87 -0.85
CA ILE A 98 -7.50 -6.98 -1.27
C ILE A 98 -6.42 -7.02 -0.20
N ILE A 99 -5.18 -7.32 -0.60
CA ILE A 99 -4.05 -7.47 0.33
C ILE A 99 -2.86 -6.71 -0.21
N CYS A 100 -2.25 -5.81 0.57
CA CYS A 100 -1.12 -5.03 0.07
C CYS A 100 -0.21 -4.43 1.14
N ASP A 101 0.98 -3.99 0.71
CA ASP A 101 1.93 -3.19 1.51
C ASP A 101 2.23 -1.86 0.79
N PRO A 102 1.30 -0.87 0.86
CA PRO A 102 1.47 0.42 0.22
C PRO A 102 2.81 1.11 0.50
N PRO A 103 3.30 1.94 -0.43
CA PRO A 103 4.55 2.67 -0.25
C PRO A 103 4.37 3.84 0.73
N TYR A 104 4.78 3.63 1.99
CA TYR A 104 4.63 4.62 3.07
C TYR A 104 5.74 5.68 3.17
N GLY A 105 6.63 5.77 2.18
CA GLY A 105 7.69 6.79 2.17
C GLY A 105 8.93 6.47 3.01
N VAL A 106 8.97 5.38 3.78
CA VAL A 106 10.14 5.03 4.62
C VAL A 106 11.23 4.30 3.84
N ARG A 107 10.88 3.22 3.12
CA ARG A 107 11.84 2.46 2.28
C ARG A 107 11.71 2.78 0.79
N ALA A 108 10.48 3.02 0.35
CA ALA A 108 10.15 3.41 -1.01
C ALA A 108 9.16 4.58 -0.94
N GLY A 109 9.47 5.66 -1.65
CA GLY A 109 8.57 6.80 -1.80
C GLY A 109 7.35 6.39 -2.61
N GLY A 110 6.15 6.79 -2.16
CA GLY A 110 4.94 6.63 -2.96
C GLY A 110 5.08 7.31 -4.31
N ARG A 111 4.58 6.66 -5.36
CA ARG A 111 4.59 7.16 -6.73
C ARG A 111 3.20 7.13 -7.33
N LYS A 112 2.83 8.22 -8.01
CA LYS A 112 1.63 8.34 -8.85
C LYS A 112 2.00 8.89 -10.21
N SER A 113 1.14 8.72 -11.20
CA SER A 113 1.35 9.21 -12.56
C SER A 113 1.33 10.74 -12.55
N GLY A 114 2.25 11.33 -13.30
CA GLY A 114 2.42 12.77 -13.39
C GLY A 114 3.84 13.19 -13.06
N GLY A 115 4.52 13.79 -14.04
CA GLY A 115 5.87 14.29 -13.82
C GLY A 115 5.90 15.48 -12.85
N ARG A 116 7.08 15.77 -12.27
CA ARG A 116 7.27 16.89 -11.33
C ARG A 116 6.78 18.24 -11.87
N LYS A 117 6.92 18.47 -13.18
CA LYS A 117 6.46 19.70 -13.85
C LYS A 117 4.94 19.73 -14.05
N LEU A 118 4.34 18.58 -14.35
CA LEU A 118 2.90 18.42 -14.52
C LEU A 118 2.16 18.61 -13.19
N LEU A 119 2.66 17.96 -12.12
CA LEU A 119 2.09 18.09 -10.78
C LEU A 119 2.25 19.49 -10.18
N LYS A 120 3.21 20.28 -10.67
CA LYS A 120 3.37 21.71 -10.32
C LYS A 120 2.52 22.64 -11.19
N GLY A 121 1.76 22.11 -12.14
CA GLY A 121 1.00 22.91 -13.12
C GLY A 121 1.88 23.76 -14.04
N THR A 122 3.17 23.45 -14.16
CA THR A 122 4.12 24.25 -14.96
C THR A 122 4.11 23.84 -16.43
N VAL A 123 3.57 22.67 -16.76
CA VAL A 123 3.51 22.12 -18.12
C VAL A 123 2.19 21.37 -18.28
N ASP A 124 1.53 21.54 -19.42
CA ASP A 124 0.30 20.84 -19.77
C ASP A 124 0.51 19.33 -20.02
N PRO A 125 -0.55 18.51 -19.95
CA PRO A 125 -0.48 17.10 -20.31
C PRO A 125 0.08 16.89 -21.73
N TYR A 126 1.17 16.15 -21.81
CA TYR A 126 1.81 15.82 -23.09
C TYR A 126 1.13 14.61 -23.73
N THR A 127 0.67 14.77 -24.98
CA THR A 127 0.20 13.64 -25.79
C THR A 127 1.40 12.91 -26.36
N VAL A 128 1.54 11.63 -26.03
CA VAL A 128 2.64 10.79 -26.52
C VAL A 128 2.44 10.52 -28.02
N PRO A 129 3.43 10.86 -28.86
CA PRO A 129 3.44 10.53 -30.28
C PRO A 129 3.25 9.04 -30.53
N ASP A 130 2.55 8.68 -31.62
CA ASP A 130 2.19 7.29 -31.91
C ASP A 130 3.44 6.38 -32.04
N ASP A 131 4.52 6.88 -32.63
CA ASP A 131 5.80 6.18 -32.80
C ASP A 131 6.51 5.88 -31.48
N LYS A 132 6.18 6.60 -30.41
CA LYS A 132 6.77 6.43 -29.07
C LYS A 132 5.84 5.72 -28.10
N ARG A 133 4.59 5.46 -28.48
CA ARG A 133 3.55 5.01 -27.55
C ARG A 133 3.79 3.60 -27.00
N THR A 134 4.39 2.70 -27.78
CA THR A 134 4.56 1.28 -27.41
C THR A 134 5.38 1.07 -26.15
N ASP A 135 6.50 1.77 -26.04
CA ASP A 135 7.48 1.61 -24.96
C ASP A 135 7.54 2.84 -24.05
N HIS A 136 6.59 3.77 -24.20
CA HIS A 136 6.53 4.95 -23.35
C HIS A 136 6.15 4.56 -21.92
N ILE A 137 7.06 4.87 -20.99
CA ILE A 137 6.79 4.76 -19.56
C ILE A 137 6.39 6.15 -19.06
N PRO A 138 5.14 6.35 -18.59
CA PRO A 138 4.71 7.63 -18.06
C PRO A 138 5.59 8.09 -16.90
N SER A 139 5.92 9.37 -16.88
CA SER A 139 6.63 9.97 -15.76
C SER A 139 5.78 9.89 -14.49
N THR A 140 6.43 9.56 -13.38
CA THR A 140 5.79 9.50 -12.06
C THR A 140 6.24 10.66 -11.17
N GLY A 141 5.43 10.97 -10.17
CA GLY A 141 5.65 12.00 -9.17
C GLY A 141 5.50 11.43 -7.77
N ALA A 142 5.69 12.27 -6.75
CA ALA A 142 5.53 11.84 -5.38
C ALA A 142 4.05 11.59 -5.06
N TYR A 143 3.78 10.61 -4.20
CA TYR A 143 2.44 10.24 -3.76
C TYR A 143 2.47 10.23 -2.24
N SER A 144 1.72 11.13 -1.61
CA SER A 144 1.74 11.24 -0.16
C SER A 144 1.05 10.02 0.47
N LEU A 145 1.42 9.70 1.71
CA LEU A 145 0.80 8.59 2.45
C LEU A 145 -0.72 8.76 2.54
N VAL A 146 -1.18 9.96 2.89
CA VAL A 146 -2.60 10.26 3.11
C VAL A 146 -3.40 10.08 1.81
N GLU A 147 -2.86 10.56 0.68
CA GLU A 147 -3.48 10.39 -0.63
C GLU A 147 -3.50 8.91 -1.05
N CYS A 148 -2.39 8.20 -0.86
CA CYS A 148 -2.25 6.77 -1.16
C CYS A 148 -3.24 5.90 -0.40
N VAL A 149 -3.40 6.14 0.90
CA VAL A 149 -4.32 5.39 1.75
C VAL A 149 -5.78 5.73 1.43
N HIS A 150 -6.08 7.00 1.15
CA HIS A 150 -7.42 7.40 0.70
C HIS A 150 -7.81 6.68 -0.58
N ASP A 151 -6.96 6.73 -1.61
CA ASP A 151 -7.24 6.13 -2.91
C ASP A 151 -7.33 4.59 -2.82
N LEU A 152 -6.51 3.97 -1.94
CA LEU A 152 -6.63 2.54 -1.64
C LEU A 152 -8.01 2.20 -1.03
N LEU A 153 -8.48 2.99 -0.06
CA LEU A 153 -9.76 2.76 0.60
C LEU A 153 -10.93 2.96 -0.37
N ASP A 154 -10.89 3.99 -1.22
CA ASP A 154 -11.91 4.24 -2.25
C ASP A 154 -11.94 3.10 -3.28
N LEU A 155 -10.77 2.70 -3.79
CA LEU A 155 -10.62 1.55 -4.69
C LEU A 155 -11.19 0.28 -4.06
N ALA A 156 -10.81 -0.01 -2.81
CA ALA A 156 -11.27 -1.19 -2.11
C ALA A 156 -12.78 -1.16 -1.85
N ALA A 157 -13.34 -0.02 -1.47
CA ALA A 157 -14.77 0.13 -1.23
C ALA A 157 -15.58 -0.18 -2.50
N ARG A 158 -15.10 0.26 -3.66
CA ARG A 158 -15.72 -0.03 -4.96
C ARG A 158 -15.55 -1.48 -5.40
N MET A 159 -14.33 -2.02 -5.31
CA MET A 159 -13.94 -3.26 -5.99
C MET A 159 -14.08 -4.51 -5.15
N LEU A 160 -14.10 -4.40 -3.83
CA LEU A 160 -14.23 -5.53 -2.93
C LEU A 160 -15.70 -5.95 -2.79
N ILE A 161 -15.97 -7.26 -2.75
CA ILE A 161 -17.32 -7.77 -2.49
C ILE A 161 -17.77 -7.42 -1.06
N MET A 162 -19.09 -7.39 -0.82
CA MET A 162 -19.64 -7.31 0.52
C MET A 162 -19.13 -8.47 1.39
N GLY A 163 -18.67 -8.16 2.61
CA GLY A 163 -18.05 -9.13 3.51
C GLY A 163 -16.60 -9.51 3.16
N GLY A 164 -16.08 -9.07 2.01
CA GLY A 164 -14.67 -9.20 1.65
C GLY A 164 -13.77 -8.38 2.57
N ARG A 165 -12.47 -8.72 2.59
CA ARG A 165 -11.50 -8.09 3.50
C ARG A 165 -10.42 -7.29 2.76
N LEU A 166 -10.17 -6.09 3.27
CA LEU A 166 -9.00 -5.28 2.96
C LEU A 166 -7.97 -5.48 4.06
N VAL A 167 -6.77 -5.93 3.69
CA VAL A 167 -5.66 -6.20 4.60
C VAL A 167 -4.43 -5.44 4.14
N PHE A 168 -3.98 -4.46 4.91
CA PHE A 168 -2.84 -3.63 4.53
C PHE A 168 -2.05 -3.15 5.73
N PHE A 169 -0.76 -2.88 5.53
CA PHE A 169 0.04 -2.24 6.56
C PHE A 169 -0.24 -0.73 6.61
N TYR A 170 -0.09 -0.14 7.78
CA TYR A 170 -0.14 1.30 7.98
C TYR A 170 1.05 1.72 8.84
N PRO A 171 1.81 2.74 8.44
CA PRO A 171 3.01 3.16 9.15
C PRO A 171 2.62 3.94 10.41
N VAL A 172 3.32 3.71 11.52
CA VAL A 172 3.10 4.41 12.78
C VAL A 172 4.43 4.90 13.33
N LEU A 173 4.46 6.17 13.74
CA LEU A 173 5.57 6.74 14.49
C LEU A 173 5.40 6.36 15.96
N ARG A 174 6.46 5.85 16.57
CA ARG A 174 6.47 5.51 17.98
C ARG A 174 6.96 6.72 18.76
N GLU A 175 6.03 7.53 19.26
CA GLU A 175 6.30 8.53 20.29
C GLU A 175 6.06 7.92 21.68
N ASP A 176 6.66 8.49 22.73
CA ASP A 176 6.57 7.94 24.10
C ASP A 176 5.09 7.91 24.59
N ASP A 177 4.54 6.69 24.65
CA ASP A 177 3.49 6.15 25.52
C ASP A 177 2.05 6.76 25.56
N ASN A 178 1.64 7.74 24.74
CA ASN A 178 0.29 8.34 24.94
C ASN A 178 -0.55 8.76 23.72
N VAL A 179 -0.28 8.28 22.50
CA VAL A 179 -1.14 8.61 21.35
C VAL A 179 -2.06 7.42 21.01
N GLU A 180 -3.36 7.59 21.20
CA GLU A 180 -4.35 6.73 20.54
C GLU A 180 -4.11 6.82 19.03
N ASN A 181 -3.61 5.72 18.44
CA ASN A 181 -3.39 5.67 17.00
C ASN A 181 -4.73 5.74 16.28
N HIS A 182 -4.99 6.88 15.65
CA HIS A 182 -6.15 7.04 14.78
C HIS A 182 -5.82 6.41 13.42
N PHE A 183 -6.43 5.26 13.16
CA PHE A 183 -6.30 4.58 11.88
C PHE A 183 -7.25 5.19 10.85
N PRO A 184 -6.92 5.08 9.55
CA PRO A 184 -7.78 5.59 8.50
C PRO A 184 -9.13 4.86 8.51
N GLU A 185 -10.21 5.62 8.34
CA GLU A 185 -11.58 5.12 8.33
C GLU A 185 -12.23 5.33 6.96
N HIS A 186 -13.25 4.53 6.67
CA HIS A 186 -14.05 4.67 5.46
C HIS A 186 -15.48 4.14 5.70
N PRO A 187 -16.54 4.83 5.24
CA PRO A 187 -17.94 4.44 5.53
C PRO A 187 -18.33 3.01 5.12
N CYS A 188 -17.66 2.46 4.11
CA CYS A 188 -17.86 1.07 3.65
C CYS A 188 -17.21 0.01 4.54
N PHE A 189 -16.36 0.38 5.48
CA PHE A 189 -15.48 -0.55 6.17
C PHE A 189 -15.64 -0.50 7.68
N LYS A 190 -15.48 -1.68 8.30
CA LYS A 190 -15.28 -1.82 9.74
C LYS A 190 -13.90 -2.41 9.99
N LEU A 191 -13.10 -1.75 10.83
CA LEU A 191 -11.85 -2.32 11.34
C LEU A 191 -12.17 -3.48 12.28
N ILE A 192 -11.61 -4.67 12.01
CA ILE A 192 -11.87 -5.89 12.80
C ILE A 192 -10.62 -6.44 13.48
N SER A 193 -9.42 -6.04 13.04
CA SER A 193 -8.17 -6.44 13.69
C SER A 193 -7.05 -5.45 13.40
N THR A 194 -6.17 -5.29 14.37
CA THR A 194 -4.92 -4.54 14.27
C THR A 194 -3.79 -5.41 14.81
N SER A 195 -2.61 -5.38 14.17
CA SER A 195 -1.43 -6.11 14.65
C SER A 195 -0.17 -5.29 14.42
N GLU A 196 0.47 -4.82 15.49
CA GLU A 196 1.69 -4.02 15.38
C GLU A 196 2.92 -4.90 15.11
N GLN A 197 3.72 -4.50 14.13
CA GLN A 197 5.08 -4.98 13.92
C GLN A 197 6.08 -3.85 14.16
N ILE A 198 6.86 -3.98 15.22
CA ILE A 198 7.91 -3.02 15.60
C ILE A 198 9.09 -3.21 14.65
N LEU A 199 9.46 -2.16 13.92
CA LEU A 199 10.57 -2.17 12.96
C LEU A 199 11.81 -1.43 13.50
N SER A 200 11.62 -0.46 14.38
CA SER A 200 12.69 0.21 15.11
C SER A 200 12.15 0.83 16.41
N SER A 201 13.00 1.53 17.17
CA SER A 201 12.56 2.28 18.35
C SER A 201 11.54 3.39 18.03
N ARG A 202 11.63 3.99 16.85
CA ARG A 202 10.83 5.17 16.43
C ARG A 202 9.77 4.85 15.39
N TYR A 203 9.76 3.62 14.86
CA TYR A 203 8.93 3.24 13.73
C TYR A 203 8.35 1.85 13.91
N SER A 204 7.04 1.74 13.73
CA SER A 204 6.35 0.49 13.55
C SER A 204 5.45 0.56 12.32
N ARG A 205 4.94 -0.60 11.93
CA ARG A 205 3.81 -0.69 11.02
C ARG A 205 2.73 -1.54 11.66
N VAL A 206 1.49 -1.15 11.49
CA VAL A 206 0.33 -1.85 12.01
C VAL A 206 -0.39 -2.49 10.85
N LEU A 207 -0.56 -3.81 10.91
CA LEU A 207 -1.40 -4.53 9.96
C LEU A 207 -2.86 -4.27 10.30
N LEU A 208 -3.59 -3.63 9.40
CA LEU A 208 -5.00 -3.33 9.52
C LEU A 208 -5.80 -4.34 8.71
N THR A 209 -6.78 -4.99 9.34
CA THR A 209 -7.78 -5.80 8.64
C THR A 209 -9.14 -5.14 8.78
N MET A 210 -9.72 -4.77 7.64
CA MET A 210 -11.03 -4.17 7.52
C MET A 210 -11.96 -5.08 6.72
N VAL A 211 -13.23 -5.15 7.11
CA VAL A 211 -14.27 -5.89 6.37
C VAL A 211 -15.26 -4.91 5.75
N LYS A 212 -15.66 -5.15 4.50
CA LYS A 212 -16.67 -4.33 3.82
C LYS A 212 -18.05 -4.63 4.39
N ILE A 213 -18.72 -3.63 4.93
CA ILE A 213 -20.01 -3.74 5.63
C ILE A 213 -21.14 -2.96 4.98
N SER A 214 -20.86 -2.07 4.03
CA SER A 214 -21.89 -1.30 3.32
C SER A 214 -21.52 -1.10 1.84
N PRO A 215 -22.53 -0.93 0.96
CA PRO A 215 -22.30 -0.76 -0.46
C PRO A 215 -21.62 0.57 -0.78
N TYR A 216 -20.92 0.61 -1.91
CA TYR A 216 -20.31 1.83 -2.43
C TYR A 216 -21.32 2.64 -3.25
N THR A 217 -21.83 3.71 -2.64
CA THR A 217 -22.90 4.55 -3.22
C THR A 217 -22.34 5.69 -4.07
N GLU A 218 -23.22 6.38 -4.80
CA GLU A 218 -22.83 7.55 -5.59
C GLU A 218 -22.37 8.72 -4.71
N GLU A 219 -22.96 8.89 -3.52
CA GLU A 219 -22.55 9.91 -2.56
C GLU A 219 -21.13 9.67 -2.06
N ILE A 220 -20.77 8.40 -1.79
CA ILE A 220 -19.41 8.02 -1.40
C ILE A 220 -18.44 8.29 -2.55
N ALA A 221 -18.82 7.92 -3.78
CA ALA A 221 -18.01 8.17 -4.97
C ALA A 221 -17.77 9.67 -5.20
N GLU A 222 -18.79 10.50 -4.99
CA GLU A 222 -18.68 11.95 -5.12
C GLU A 222 -17.79 12.55 -4.02
N ALA A 223 -17.94 12.12 -2.77
CA ALA A 223 -17.08 12.56 -1.67
C ALA A 223 -15.61 12.20 -1.93
N ALA A 224 -15.33 10.98 -2.40
CA ALA A 224 -13.99 10.55 -2.80
C ALA A 224 -13.45 11.39 -3.96
N ARG A 225 -14.27 11.73 -4.96
CA ARG A 225 -13.88 12.59 -6.08
C ARG A 225 -13.51 14.00 -5.64
N ILE A 226 -14.30 14.62 -4.75
CA ILE A 226 -14.01 15.94 -4.18
C ILE A 226 -12.68 15.89 -3.43
N LYS A 227 -12.46 14.85 -2.62
CA LYS A 227 -11.21 14.69 -1.87
C LYS A 227 -10.01 14.45 -2.77
N HIS A 228 -10.18 13.69 -3.84
CA HIS A 228 -9.15 13.48 -4.87
C HIS A 228 -8.75 14.80 -5.56
N ILE A 229 -9.71 15.68 -5.86
CA ILE A 229 -9.43 17.01 -6.41
C ILE A 229 -8.65 17.86 -5.39
N ASP A 230 -9.05 17.85 -4.11
CA ASP A 230 -8.32 18.53 -3.03
C ASP A 230 -6.86 18.07 -2.94
N PHE A 231 -6.60 16.75 -3.00
CA PHE A 231 -5.23 16.24 -3.01
C PHE A 231 -4.42 16.72 -4.21
N ARG A 232 -5.05 16.81 -5.38
CA ARG A 232 -4.39 17.27 -6.61
C ARG A 232 -4.05 18.76 -6.53
N GLU A 233 -4.96 19.59 -6.06
CA GLU A 233 -4.78 21.05 -5.95
C GLU A 233 -3.81 21.42 -4.81
N ASN A 234 -3.88 20.70 -3.69
CA ASN A 234 -3.06 20.94 -2.50
C ASN A 234 -1.88 19.96 -2.38
N HIS A 235 -1.40 19.41 -3.51
CA HIS A 235 -0.42 18.31 -3.53
C HIS A 235 0.86 18.60 -2.74
N LEU A 236 1.41 19.82 -2.84
CA LEU A 236 2.63 20.20 -2.12
C LEU A 236 2.44 20.21 -0.61
N LYS A 237 1.31 20.74 -0.14
CA LYS A 237 0.95 20.76 1.29
C LYS A 237 0.88 19.34 1.85
N TRP A 238 0.15 18.45 1.18
CA TRP A 238 0.00 17.06 1.62
C TRP A 238 1.30 16.24 1.57
N LEU A 239 2.27 16.63 0.74
CA LEU A 239 3.60 16.02 0.73
C LEU A 239 4.45 16.44 1.93
N GLU A 240 4.37 17.71 2.33
CA GLU A 240 5.10 18.24 3.48
C GLU A 240 4.56 17.64 4.78
N ASP A 241 3.24 17.62 4.96
CA ASP A 241 2.57 17.06 6.13
C ASP A 241 2.77 15.53 6.27
N GLY A 242 3.01 14.83 5.17
CA GLY A 242 3.10 13.36 5.10
C GLY A 242 4.51 12.77 5.13
N ASN A 243 5.56 13.56 5.39
CA ASN A 243 6.95 13.11 5.26
C ASN A 243 7.42 12.27 6.47
N LEU A 244 7.07 10.98 6.46
CA LEU A 244 7.51 10.03 7.48
C LEU A 244 9.03 9.75 7.44
N HIS A 245 9.68 9.87 6.29
CA HIS A 245 11.11 9.56 6.17
C HIS A 245 11.95 10.46 7.08
N SER A 246 11.66 11.77 7.09
CA SER A 246 12.32 12.70 8.01
C SER A 246 12.06 12.34 9.47
N ALA A 247 10.84 11.94 9.84
CA ALA A 247 10.50 11.59 11.21
C ALA A 247 11.21 10.32 11.70
N VAL A 248 11.37 9.31 10.84
CA VAL A 248 12.03 8.03 11.19
C VAL A 248 13.56 8.19 11.30
N PHE A 249 14.18 8.93 10.39
CA PHE A 249 15.64 9.01 10.23
C PHE A 249 16.30 10.26 10.83
N SER A 250 15.54 11.16 11.48
CA SER A 250 16.13 12.31 12.18
C SER A 250 17.07 11.87 13.32
N PRO A 251 18.15 12.62 13.63
CA PRO A 251 19.01 12.34 14.78
C PRO A 251 18.20 12.35 16.07
N ASP A 252 18.47 11.41 16.98
CA ASP A 252 17.81 11.38 18.29
C ASP A 252 18.34 12.53 19.17
N PRO A 253 17.50 13.48 19.64
CA PRO A 253 17.94 14.51 20.57
C PRO A 253 18.50 13.94 21.88
N GLN A 254 18.07 12.73 22.27
CA GLN A 254 18.50 12.10 23.52
C GLN A 254 19.92 11.52 23.47
N LEU A 255 20.52 11.34 22.28
CA LEU A 255 21.93 10.95 22.16
C LEU A 255 22.90 12.11 22.41
N THR A 256 22.40 13.35 22.52
CA THR A 256 23.21 14.54 22.85
C THR A 256 23.13 14.98 24.31
N ALA A 257 22.36 14.29 25.16
CA ALA A 257 22.18 14.68 26.57
C ALA A 257 22.22 13.47 27.51
N THR A 258 23.38 12.83 27.65
CA THR A 258 23.64 11.93 28.78
C THR A 258 24.27 12.71 29.93
N GLY A 259 23.43 13.15 30.87
CA GLY A 259 23.77 13.53 32.23
C GLY A 259 22.68 13.01 33.17
N ASP A 260 22.98 11.88 33.82
CA ASP A 260 22.34 11.25 35.00
C ASP A 260 20.83 11.43 35.27
N SER A 261 20.08 10.32 35.23
CA SER A 261 19.32 9.83 36.40
C SER A 261 18.65 8.48 36.11
N LYS A 262 18.87 7.52 37.02
CA LYS A 262 18.20 6.21 37.04
C LYS A 262 16.81 6.35 37.66
N LEU A 263 15.78 5.84 36.98
CA LEU A 263 14.53 5.37 37.62
C LEU A 263 13.92 4.25 36.78
N GLY A 264 13.51 3.18 37.46
CA GLY A 264 13.09 1.91 36.87
C GLY A 264 11.87 2.05 35.98
N LYS A 265 11.92 1.42 34.81
CA LYS A 265 10.76 1.16 33.95
C LYS A 265 10.64 -0.36 33.75
N GLU A 266 9.40 -0.83 33.79
CA GLU A 266 8.99 -2.18 33.38
C GLU A 266 9.62 -2.60 32.04
N PRO A 267 9.79 -3.91 31.77
CA PRO A 267 10.46 -4.35 30.55
C PRO A 267 9.63 -3.96 29.32
N LYS A 268 10.03 -2.85 28.68
CA LYS A 268 9.52 -2.41 27.37
C LYS A 268 9.59 -3.59 26.38
N PRO A 269 8.59 -3.79 25.52
CA PRO A 269 8.69 -4.77 24.44
C PRO A 269 9.93 -4.46 23.61
N LYS A 270 10.94 -5.32 23.73
CA LYS A 270 12.25 -5.10 23.10
C LYS A 270 12.14 -5.39 21.61
N TYR A 271 12.61 -4.45 20.80
CA TYR A 271 13.00 -4.71 19.42
C TYR A 271 13.95 -5.92 19.39
N ARG A 272 13.45 -7.08 18.92
CA ARG A 272 14.30 -8.24 18.63
C ARG A 272 14.82 -8.07 17.21
N GLY A 273 15.82 -7.22 17.06
CA GLY A 273 16.58 -7.12 15.82
C GLY A 273 17.34 -8.43 15.60
N LYS A 274 16.77 -9.34 14.81
CA LYS A 274 17.44 -10.38 14.00
C LYS A 274 16.41 -11.39 13.49
N TYR A 275 15.96 -11.21 12.26
CA TYR A 275 15.99 -12.25 11.23
C TYR A 275 16.30 -11.53 9.91
N VAL A 276 17.53 -11.75 9.45
CA VAL A 276 18.01 -11.45 8.09
C VAL A 276 17.58 -12.61 7.21
#